data_AF-Q5K4X9-F1
#
_entry.id   AF-Q5K4X9-F1
#
_cell.length_a   1.000
_cell.length_b   1.000
_cell.length_c   1.000
_cell.angle_alpha   90.00
_cell.angle_beta   90.00
_cell.angle_gamma   90.00
#
_symmetry.space_group_name_H-M   'P 1'
#
loop_
_entity.id
_entity.type
_entity.pdbx_description
1 polymer ?
#
loop_
_entity_poly.entity_id
_entity_poly.type
_entity_poly.pdbx_seq_one_letter_code
_entity_poly.pdbx_strand_id
1 'polypeptide(L)' 'NGYYYSYWVKCLHSSRDFSDMVLVLNYNFNKDVYVQFNSTVGYYVGYTAYGVRNAEVWNNDTADLQEWRAAVET' A
#
# COMPACT_ATOMS: atom_id res chain seq x y z
N ASN A 1 -10.39 -14.27 21.96
CA ASN A 1 -10.35 -12.88 21.48
C ASN A 1 -8.92 -12.41 21.45
N GLY A 2 -8.38 -12.15 20.27
CA GLY A 2 -6.99 -11.72 20.08
C GLY A 2 -6.91 -10.60 19.04
N TYR A 3 -5.71 -10.04 18.90
CA TYR A 3 -5.41 -9.07 17.85
C TYR A 3 -5.00 -9.79 16.57
N TYR A 4 -5.42 -9.26 15.43
CA TYR A 4 -5.08 -9.79 14.10
C TYR A 4 -4.40 -8.71 13.29
N TYR A 5 -3.25 -9.04 12.74
CA TYR A 5 -2.56 -8.23 11.75
C TYR A 5 -2.59 -8.96 10.41
N SER A 6 -2.88 -8.25 9.32
CA SER A 6 -2.80 -8.81 7.98
C SER A 6 -2.27 -7.80 6.97
N TYR A 7 -1.39 -8.28 6.11
CA TYR A 7 -0.86 -7.53 4.99
C TYR A 7 -1.47 -8.06 3.69
N TRP A 8 -2.15 -7.19 2.94
CA TRP A 8 -2.85 -7.56 1.72
C TRP A 8 -2.24 -6.83 0.52
N VAL A 9 -1.66 -7.60 -0.39
CA VAL A 9 -1.19 -7.13 -1.70
C VAL A 9 -2.31 -7.38 -2.71
N LYS A 10 -2.82 -6.34 -3.35
CA LYS A 10 -3.90 -6.42 -4.33
C LYS A 10 -3.48 -5.77 -5.63
N CYS A 11 -3.75 -6.45 -6.75
CA CYS A 11 -3.66 -5.87 -8.09
C CYS A 11 -5.08 -5.70 -8.62
N LEU A 12 -5.43 -4.47 -9.00
CA LEU A 12 -6.71 -4.11 -9.58
C LEU A 12 -6.49 -3.73 -11.03
N HIS A 13 -7.16 -4.38 -11.97
CA HIS A 13 -7.07 -4.05 -13.40
C HIS A 13 -8.43 -4.29 -14.05
N SER A 14 -8.71 -3.63 -15.15
CA SER A 14 -9.92 -3.86 -15.96
C SER A 14 -9.59 -4.15 -17.42
N SER A 15 -8.45 -3.68 -17.92
CA SER A 15 -7.99 -4.00 -19.26
C SER A 15 -7.50 -5.46 -19.33
N ARG A 16 -7.60 -6.05 -20.53
CA ARG A 16 -7.10 -7.41 -20.79
C ARG A 16 -5.58 -7.47 -20.91
N ASP A 17 -4.96 -6.36 -21.26
CA ASP A 17 -3.52 -6.22 -21.41
C ASP A 17 -2.83 -5.69 -20.15
N PHE A 18 -3.58 -5.52 -19.06
CA PHE A 18 -3.12 -5.03 -17.75
C PHE A 18 -2.51 -3.63 -17.75
N SER A 19 -2.64 -2.87 -18.84
CA SER A 19 -2.13 -1.50 -18.96
C SER A 19 -2.72 -0.52 -17.93
N ASP A 20 -3.86 -0.85 -17.32
CA ASP A 20 -4.52 -0.06 -16.28
C ASP A 20 -4.33 -0.61 -14.85
N MET A 21 -3.36 -1.50 -14.65
CA MET A 21 -3.14 -2.14 -13.37
C MET A 21 -2.75 -1.14 -12.27
N VAL A 22 -3.40 -1.27 -11.11
CA VAL A 22 -3.12 -0.54 -9.88
C VAL A 22 -2.78 -1.53 -8.77
N LEU A 23 -1.55 -1.41 -8.26
CA LEU A 23 -1.12 -2.05 -7.03
C LEU A 23 -1.63 -1.28 -5.81
N VAL A 24 -2.24 -2.01 -4.87
CA VAL A 24 -2.68 -1.52 -3.56
C VAL A 24 -2.15 -2.43 -2.46
N LEU A 25 -1.36 -1.88 -1.53
CA LEU A 25 -0.85 -2.57 -0.36
C LEU A 25 -1.63 -2.10 0.86
N ASN A 26 -2.31 -3.00 1.57
CA ASN A 26 -3.06 -2.66 2.77
C ASN A 26 -2.43 -3.32 4.00
N TYR A 27 -2.05 -2.49 4.97
CA TYR A 27 -1.63 -2.91 6.29
C TYR A 27 -2.84 -2.81 7.21
N ASN A 28 -3.34 -3.96 7.67
CA ASN A 28 -4.59 -4.05 8.41
C ASN A 28 -4.34 -4.50 9.84
N PHE A 29 -5.06 -3.91 10.77
CA PHE A 29 -5.10 -4.32 12.17
C PHE A 29 -6.55 -4.46 12.61
N ASN A 30 -6.92 -5.63 13.14
CA ASN A 30 -8.28 -5.93 13.64
C ASN A 30 -9.43 -5.59 12.66
N LYS A 31 -9.18 -5.77 11.35
CA LYS A 31 -10.08 -5.50 10.21
C LYS A 31 -10.03 -4.07 9.64
N ASP A 32 -9.30 -3.15 10.28
CA ASP A 32 -9.15 -1.79 9.80
C ASP A 32 -7.80 -1.59 9.10
N VAL A 33 -7.83 -0.97 7.92
CA VAL A 33 -6.60 -0.53 7.24
C VAL A 33 -6.03 0.64 8.02
N TYR A 34 -4.80 0.50 8.53
CA TYR A 34 -4.13 1.60 9.23
C TYR A 34 -3.10 2.32 8.34
N VAL A 35 -2.51 1.65 7.35
CA VAL A 35 -1.69 2.25 6.28
C VAL A 35 -2.02 1.61 4.94
N GLN A 36 -2.04 2.41 3.88
CA GLN A 36 -2.16 1.92 2.50
C GLN A 36 -1.11 2.55 1.59
N PHE A 37 -0.49 1.77 0.72
CA PHE A 37 0.17 2.26 -0.49
C PHE A 37 -0.78 2.07 -1.67
N ASN A 38 -0.87 3.08 -2.54
CA ASN A 38 -1.59 3.00 -3.81
C ASN A 38 -0.67 3.49 -4.92
N SER A 39 -0.38 2.64 -5.91
CA SER A 39 0.53 2.96 -7.02
C SER A 39 0.11 4.17 -7.85
N THR A 40 -1.19 4.49 -7.95
CA THR A 40 -1.67 5.72 -8.61
C THR A 40 -1.26 6.99 -7.86
N VAL A 41 -1.15 6.90 -6.53
CA VAL A 41 -0.72 8.00 -5.66
C VAL A 41 0.81 7.98 -5.49
N GLY A 42 1.39 6.78 -5.44
CA GLY A 42 2.83 6.53 -5.39
C GLY A 42 3.46 6.69 -4.00
N TYR A 43 2.69 6.75 -2.92
CA TYR A 43 3.21 6.84 -1.55
C TYR A 43 2.23 6.25 -0.53
N TYR A 44 2.71 6.03 0.70
CA TYR A 44 1.91 5.50 1.80
C TYR A 44 1.03 6.57 2.44
N VAL A 45 -0.22 6.24 2.70
CA VAL A 45 -1.20 7.06 3.42
C VAL A 45 -1.59 6.35 4.71
N GLY A 46 -1.46 7.03 5.84
CA GLY A 46 -1.91 6.55 7.14
C GLY A 46 -3.33 7.00 7.47
N TYR A 47 -4.19 6.08 7.93
CA TYR A 47 -5.59 6.38 8.29
C TYR A 47 -5.83 6.52 9.81
N THR A 48 -4.83 6.18 10.61
CA THR A 48 -4.83 6.35 12.07
C THR A 48 -3.59 7.11 12.49
N ALA A 49 -3.53 7.67 13.70
CA ALA A 49 -2.33 8.35 14.19
C ALA A 49 -1.08 7.44 14.14
N TYR A 50 -1.25 6.16 14.48
CA TYR A 50 -0.20 5.14 14.33
C TYR A 50 0.19 4.95 12.86
N GLY A 51 -0.80 4.87 11.96
CA GLY A 51 -0.56 4.76 10.53
C GLY A 51 0.14 5.96 9.92
N VAL A 52 -0.23 7.19 10.31
CA VAL A 52 0.40 8.43 9.84
C VAL A 52 1.88 8.42 10.20
N ARG A 53 2.22 8.04 11.44
CA ARG A 53 3.62 7.95 11.86
C ARG A 53 4.42 6.92 11.05
N ASN A 54 3.83 5.76 10.72
CA ASN A 54 4.49 4.77 9.88
C ASN A 54 4.63 5.26 8.43
N ALA A 55 3.58 5.86 7.87
CA ALA A 55 3.61 6.42 6.53
C ALA A 55 4.67 7.52 6.38
N GLU A 56 4.86 8.39 7.38
CA GLU A 56 5.97 9.36 7.40
C GLU A 56 7.34 8.69 7.30
N VAL A 57 7.55 7.60 8.04
CA VAL A 57 8.84 6.88 8.02
C VAL A 57 9.04 6.19 6.67
N TRP A 58 8.04 5.45 6.18
CA TRP A 58 8.14 4.70 4.92
C TRP A 58 8.22 5.61 3.70
N ASN A 59 7.55 6.77 3.73
CA ASN A 59 7.65 7.75 2.64
C ASN A 59 9.03 8.43 2.57
N ASN A 60 9.81 8.39 3.66
CA ASN A 60 11.20 8.85 3.64
C ASN A 60 12.18 7.76 3.16
N ASP A 61 11.75 6.49 3.08
CA ASP A 61 12.51 5.44 2.42
C ASP A 61 12.25 5.46 0.91
N THR A 62 13.10 6.20 0.20
CA THR A 62 12.98 6.33 -1.25
C THR A 62 13.21 5.01 -1.98
N ALA A 63 13.97 4.06 -1.41
CA ALA A 63 14.23 2.78 -2.07
C ALA A 63 12.95 1.94 -2.10
N ASP A 64 12.28 1.81 -0.95
CA ASP A 64 10.99 1.09 -0.84
C ASP A 64 9.90 1.73 -1.72
N LEU A 65 9.78 3.07 -1.72
CA LEU A 65 8.83 3.74 -2.60
C LEU A 65 9.05 3.46 -4.08
N GLN A 66 10.32 3.41 -4.53
CA GLN A 66 10.62 3.14 -5.93
C GLN A 66 10.38 1.68 -6.31
N GLU A 67 10.65 0.73 -5.41
CA GLU A 67 10.31 -0.67 -5.59
C GLU A 67 8.80 -0.85 -5.85
N TRP A 68 7.95 -0.25 -5.01
CA TRP A 68 6.50 -0.38 -5.17
C TRP A 68 5.91 0.39 -6.34
N ARG A 69 6.54 1.50 -6.75
CA ARG A 69 6.16 2.21 -7.98
C ARG A 69 6.49 1.39 -9.22
N ALA A 70 7.66 0.76 -9.26
CA ALA A 70 8.11 -0.05 -10.39
C ALA A 70 7.35 -1.38 -10.52
N ALA A 71 6.75 -1.88 -9.45
CA ALA A 71 6.04 -3.17 -9.42
C ALA A 71 4.83 -3.28 -10.38
N VAL A 72 4.32 -2.16 -10.90
CA VAL A 72 3.26 -2.16 -11.93
C VAL A 72 3.76 -1.98 -13.36
N GLU A 73 5.08 -1.79 -13.54
CA GLU A 73 5.73 -1.55 -14.84
C GLU A 73 6.31 -2.84 -15.48
N THR A 74 6.28 -3.97 -14.75
CA THR A 74 6.85 -5.27 -15.16
C THR A 74 5.81 -6.25 -15.67
#